data_AF-A0A2V6N2U6-F1
#
_entry.id   AF-A0A2V6N2U6-F1
#
_cell.length_a   1.000
_cell.length_b   1.000
_cell.length_c   1.000
_cell.angle_alpha   90.00
_cell.angle_beta   90.00
_cell.angle_gamma   90.00
#
_symmetry.space_group_name_H-M   'P 1'
#
loop_
_entity.id
_entity.type
_entity.pdbx_description
1 polymer ?
#
loop_
_entity_poly.entity_id
_entity_poly.type
_entity_poly.pdbx_seq_one_letter_code
_entity_poly.pdbx_strand_id
1 'polypeptide(L)'
;MKEKRPSSGKIELHGNGMGVPSPEDIERRAREIAMIDERTPDEFTDADWSQAREELMGSENNEPPEETPDNSNVTGEWEVTPDDRGHRVPRSGIDDEEETVGEHLVSDGREEAAHDQMLEARREELEQEGGIT
;
A
#
# COMPACT_ATOMS: atom_id res chain seq x y z
N MET A 1 -23.29 2.35 -7.96
CA MET A 1 -21.83 2.58 -7.98
C MET A 1 -21.24 1.61 -6.99
N LYS A 2 -20.35 0.69 -7.41
CA LYS A 2 -19.83 -0.38 -6.56
C LYS A 2 -18.65 0.19 -5.78
N GLU A 3 -18.79 0.34 -4.46
CA GLU A 3 -17.69 0.81 -3.60
C GLU A 3 -16.50 -0.17 -3.72
N LYS A 4 -15.34 0.36 -4.11
CA LYS A 4 -14.08 -0.39 -4.02
C LYS A 4 -13.69 -0.45 -2.55
N ARG A 5 -13.81 -1.64 -1.95
CA ARG A 5 -13.24 -1.88 -0.62
C ARG A 5 -11.72 -1.73 -0.71
N PRO A 6 -11.05 -1.04 0.24
CA PRO A 6 -9.60 -0.93 0.24
C PRO A 6 -8.99 -2.32 0.32
N SER A 7 -7.97 -2.60 -0.50
CA SER A 7 -7.26 -3.89 -0.58
C SER A 7 -6.35 -4.18 0.62
N SER A 8 -6.59 -3.53 1.76
CA SER A 8 -5.74 -3.63 2.94
C SER A 8 -5.75 -5.07 3.46
N GLY A 9 -4.64 -5.80 3.27
CA GLY A 9 -4.42 -7.13 3.82
C GLY A 9 -4.20 -8.26 2.83
N LYS A 10 -4.18 -8.02 1.52
CA LYS A 10 -3.85 -9.05 0.51
C LYS A 10 -2.35 -9.32 0.45
N ILE A 11 -1.97 -10.60 0.40
CA ILE A 11 -0.57 -11.04 0.28
C ILE A 11 -0.42 -11.62 -1.12
N GLU A 12 -0.02 -10.76 -2.06
CA GLU A 12 0.22 -11.14 -3.46
C GLU A 12 1.70 -11.50 -3.66
N LEU A 13 2.00 -12.66 -4.25
CA LEU A 13 3.38 -13.09 -4.53
C LEU A 13 4.00 -12.26 -5.68
N HIS A 14 3.18 -11.93 -6.67
CA HIS A 14 3.55 -11.12 -7.85
C HIS A 14 2.92 -9.73 -7.84
N GLY A 15 2.42 -9.30 -6.69
CA GLY A 15 1.87 -7.96 -6.53
C GLY A 15 2.97 -6.94 -6.71
N ASN A 16 2.78 -6.03 -7.66
CA ASN A 16 3.52 -4.78 -7.64
C ASN A 16 2.99 -4.00 -6.43
N GLY A 17 3.67 -4.13 -5.29
CA GLY A 17 3.34 -3.36 -4.10
C GLY A 17 3.28 -1.87 -4.44
N MET A 18 2.51 -1.09 -3.66
CA MET A 18 2.64 0.37 -3.68
C MET A 18 3.98 0.75 -3.05
N GLY A 19 5.07 0.49 -3.78
CA GLY A 19 6.41 0.91 -3.40
C GLY A 19 6.53 2.43 -3.42
N VAL A 20 7.73 2.93 -3.12
CA VAL A 20 8.02 4.36 -3.28
C VAL A 20 7.79 4.73 -4.75
N PRO A 21 6.98 5.77 -5.05
CA PRO A 21 6.74 6.22 -6.41
C PRO A 21 8.04 6.40 -7.18
N SER A 22 8.08 5.90 -8.42
CA SER A 22 9.26 6.06 -9.28
C SER A 22 9.36 7.50 -9.81
N PRO A 23 10.54 7.95 -10.29
CA PRO A 23 10.64 9.24 -10.97
C PRO A 23 9.69 9.37 -12.18
N GLU A 24 9.40 8.26 -12.87
CA GLU A 24 8.45 8.22 -13.99
C GLU A 24 7.00 8.44 -13.51
N ASP A 25 6.65 7.99 -12.30
CA ASP A 25 5.34 8.27 -11.69
C ASP A 25 5.20 9.75 -11.33
N ILE A 26 6.27 10.36 -10.82
CA ILE A 26 6.32 11.80 -10.53
C ILE A 26 6.19 12.60 -11.82
N GLU A 27 6.90 12.21 -12.87
CA GLU A 27 6.79 12.86 -14.17
C GLU A 27 5.37 12.77 -14.73
N ARG A 28 4.80 11.56 -14.76
CA ARG A 28 3.42 11.35 -15.21
C ARG A 28 2.46 12.25 -14.45
N ARG A 29 2.64 12.39 -13.14
CA ARG A 29 1.82 13.27 -12.30
C ARG A 29 2.06 14.75 -12.61
N ALA A 30 3.30 15.19 -12.86
CA ALA A 30 3.60 16.56 -13.24
C ALA A 30 2.94 16.94 -14.58
N ARG A 31 2.95 16.04 -15.55
CA ARG A 31 2.24 16.21 -16.83
C ARG A 31 0.73 16.30 -16.64
N GLU A 32 0.16 15.50 -15.73
CA GLU A 32 -1.25 15.59 -15.35
C GLU A 32 -1.59 16.95 -14.73
N ILE A 33 -0.75 17.46 -13.83
CA ILE A 33 -0.92 18.80 -13.23
C ILE A 33 -0.90 19.88 -14.32
N ALA A 34 0.04 19.82 -15.25
CA ALA A 34 0.07 20.74 -16.39
C ALA A 34 -1.22 20.70 -17.22
N MET A 35 -1.78 19.51 -17.47
CA MET A 35 -3.08 19.38 -18.16
C MET A 35 -4.25 19.95 -17.34
N ILE A 36 -4.25 19.78 -16.01
CA ILE A 36 -5.27 20.34 -15.12
C ILE A 36 -5.24 21.87 -15.17
N ASP A 37 -4.05 22.46 -15.29
CA ASP A 37 -3.83 23.90 -15.46
C ASP A 37 -4.04 24.40 -16.90
N GLU A 38 -4.68 23.59 -17.76
CA GLU A 38 -4.95 23.91 -19.16
C GLU A 38 -3.68 24.18 -20.01
N ARG A 39 -2.52 23.66 -19.57
CA ARG A 39 -1.25 23.71 -20.32
C ARG A 39 -1.00 22.40 -21.07
N THR A 40 -0.02 22.40 -21.97
CA THR A 40 0.36 21.16 -22.66
C THR A 40 1.13 20.24 -21.71
N PRO A 41 0.88 18.92 -21.72
CA PRO A 41 1.56 17.99 -20.81
C PRO A 41 3.07 17.92 -21.01
N ASP A 42 3.57 18.26 -22.21
CA ASP A 42 5.01 18.29 -22.50
C ASP A 42 5.69 19.60 -22.02
N GLU A 43 4.91 20.59 -21.58
CA GLU A 43 5.36 21.87 -21.01
C GLU A 43 5.17 21.93 -19.48
N PHE A 44 5.28 20.77 -18.80
CA PHE A 44 5.31 20.76 -17.35
C PHE A 44 6.53 21.53 -16.82
N THR A 45 6.34 22.24 -15.72
CA THR A 45 7.34 23.11 -15.11
C THR A 45 7.95 22.46 -13.87
N ASP A 46 9.06 23.04 -13.36
CA ASP A 46 9.66 22.61 -12.09
C ASP A 46 8.67 22.70 -10.92
N ALA A 47 7.71 23.63 -10.98
CA ALA A 47 6.65 23.76 -9.98
C ALA A 47 5.70 22.54 -10.01
N ASP A 48 5.29 22.09 -11.20
CA ASP A 48 4.45 20.90 -11.36
C ASP A 48 5.16 19.64 -10.87
N TRP A 49 6.47 19.56 -11.14
CA TRP A 49 7.32 18.48 -10.63
C TRP A 49 7.40 18.47 -9.11
N SER A 50 7.63 19.64 -8.50
CA SER A 50 7.69 19.75 -7.03
C SER A 50 6.36 19.37 -6.38
N GLN A 51 5.23 19.81 -6.95
CA GLN A 51 3.90 19.47 -6.46
C GLN A 51 3.61 17.98 -6.63
N ALA A 52 3.92 17.40 -7.79
CA ALA A 52 3.78 15.96 -8.03
C ALA A 52 4.59 15.13 -7.03
N ARG A 53 5.82 15.56 -6.71
CA ARG A 53 6.67 14.89 -5.73
C ARG A 53 6.08 14.96 -4.32
N GLU A 54 5.56 16.12 -3.91
CA GLU A 54 4.91 16.31 -2.61
C GLU A 54 3.61 15.50 -2.50
N GLU A 55 2.79 15.45 -3.55
CA GLU A 55 1.56 14.67 -3.56
C GLU A 55 1.81 13.16 -3.46
N LEU A 56 2.85 12.67 -4.12
CA LEU A 56 3.14 11.23 -4.21
C LEU A 56 4.00 10.71 -3.05
N MET A 57 4.98 11.49 -2.58
CA MET A 57 5.87 11.08 -1.48
C MET A 57 5.45 11.65 -0.12
N GLY A 58 4.50 12.59 -0.11
CA GLY A 58 4.17 13.38 1.07
C GLY A 58 5.18 14.49 1.33
N SER A 59 4.85 15.35 2.28
CA SER A 59 5.78 16.35 2.81
C SER A 59 6.90 15.65 3.58
N GLU A 60 8.16 15.93 3.24
CA GLU A 60 9.33 15.49 4.02
C GLU A 60 9.34 16.22 5.38
N ASN A 61 8.56 15.74 6.35
CA ASN A 61 8.68 16.15 7.75
C ASN A 61 9.93 15.49 8.35
N ASN A 62 11.09 16.08 8.05
CA ASN A 62 12.36 15.71 8.66
C ASN A 62 12.53 16.28 10.09
N GLU A 63 11.56 17.07 10.56
CA GLU A 63 11.56 17.56 11.93
C GLU A 63 11.12 16.44 12.87
N PRO A 64 11.92 16.12 13.91
CA PRO A 64 11.46 15.28 14.99
C PRO A 64 10.17 15.86 15.56
N PRO A 65 9.19 15.03 15.95
CA PRO A 65 8.01 15.53 16.64
C PRO A 65 8.43 16.36 17.85
N GLU A 66 7.78 17.52 18.03
CA GLU A 66 8.09 18.40 19.16
C GLU A 66 7.97 17.63 20.48
N GLU A 67 8.94 17.80 21.38
CA GLU A 67 8.86 17.24 22.72
C GLU A 67 7.71 17.95 23.47
N THR A 68 6.63 17.22 23.69
CA THR A 68 5.50 17.62 24.50
C THR A 68 5.62 16.96 25.88
N PRO A 69 4.98 17.50 26.94
CA PRO A 69 4.94 16.83 28.25
C PRO A 69 4.44 15.38 28.15
N ASP A 70 3.58 15.08 27.18
CA ASP A 70 3.00 13.76 26.94
C ASP A 70 4.00 12.76 26.31
N ASN A 71 5.03 13.22 25.57
CA ASN A 71 6.02 12.35 24.90
C ASN A 71 7.45 12.45 25.47
N SER A 72 7.71 13.45 26.32
CA SER A 72 9.02 13.74 26.93
C SER A 72 9.54 12.66 27.88
N ASN A 73 8.68 11.70 28.26
CA ASN A 73 9.02 10.69 29.24
C ASN A 73 8.46 9.30 28.88
N VAL A 74 8.91 8.76 27.75
CA VAL A 74 8.75 7.33 27.45
C VAL A 74 9.86 6.55 28.16
N THR A 75 9.82 6.49 29.50
CA THR A 75 10.76 5.68 30.30
C THR A 75 10.09 4.51 31.01
N GLY A 76 8.78 4.33 30.85
CA GLY A 76 8.03 3.23 31.43
C GLY A 76 7.46 2.30 30.36
N GLU A 77 7.47 1.00 30.65
CA GLU A 77 6.58 -0.01 30.07
C GLU A 77 7.01 -0.66 28.74
N TRP A 78 8.27 -1.10 28.65
CA TRP A 78 8.61 -2.27 27.81
C TRP A 78 9.24 -3.40 28.62
N GLU A 79 8.96 -3.48 29.93
CA GLU A 79 9.32 -4.65 30.72
C GLU A 79 8.21 -5.69 30.59
N VAL A 80 8.31 -6.54 29.56
CA VAL A 80 7.43 -7.70 29.41
C VAL A 80 8.03 -8.83 30.25
N THR A 81 7.35 -9.18 31.34
CA THR A 81 7.74 -10.30 32.20
C THR A 81 7.05 -11.60 31.73
N PRO A 82 7.62 -12.79 32.01
CA PRO A 82 6.98 -14.06 31.67
C PRO A 82 5.60 -14.29 32.30
N ASP A 83 5.28 -13.56 33.38
CA ASP A 83 4.00 -13.59 34.07
C ASP A 83 2.96 -12.63 33.46
N ASP A 84 3.37 -11.73 32.56
CA ASP A 84 2.46 -10.83 31.85
C ASP A 84 1.58 -11.61 30.87
N ARG A 85 0.38 -11.93 31.33
CA ARG A 85 -0.67 -12.47 30.45
C ARG A 85 -1.26 -11.31 29.67
N GLY A 86 -0.82 -11.16 28.42
CA GLY A 86 -1.48 -10.27 27.46
C GLY A 86 -2.98 -10.54 27.43
N HIS A 87 -3.78 -9.48 27.37
CA HIS A 87 -5.23 -9.60 27.25
C HIS A 87 -5.67 -9.18 25.86
N ARG A 88 -6.58 -9.95 25.26
CA ARG A 88 -7.17 -9.59 23.98
C ARG A 88 -8.09 -8.40 24.20
N VAL A 89 -7.77 -7.27 23.58
CA VAL A 89 -8.66 -6.09 23.58
C VAL A 89 -9.81 -6.38 22.63
N PRO A 90 -11.08 -6.20 23.04
CA PRO A 90 -12.23 -6.32 22.15
C PRO A 90 -12.05 -5.41 20.94
N ARG A 91 -12.12 -5.98 19.74
CA ARG A 91 -12.04 -5.19 18.50
C ARG A 91 -13.39 -4.52 18.30
N SER A 92 -13.43 -3.19 18.41
CA SER A 92 -14.68 -2.43 18.27
C SER A 92 -15.29 -2.68 16.89
N GLY A 93 -16.52 -3.20 16.84
CA GLY A 93 -17.28 -3.45 15.62
C GLY A 93 -17.22 -4.86 15.04
N ILE A 94 -16.59 -5.82 15.72
CA ILE A 94 -16.64 -7.25 15.37
C ILE A 94 -17.17 -8.00 16.58
N ASP A 95 -18.29 -8.71 16.40
CA ASP A 95 -18.83 -9.59 17.44
C ASP A 95 -17.93 -10.82 17.57
N ASP A 96 -17.66 -11.29 18.78
CA ASP A 96 -16.72 -12.39 19.05
C ASP A 96 -17.19 -13.71 18.40
N GLU A 97 -18.49 -13.83 18.12
CA GLU A 97 -19.14 -14.94 17.42
C GLU A 97 -19.09 -14.82 15.87
N GLU A 98 -18.64 -13.69 15.33
CA GLU A 98 -18.48 -13.44 13.89
C GLU A 98 -17.00 -13.24 13.48
N GLU A 99 -16.04 -13.75 14.28
CA GLU A 99 -14.61 -13.62 13.98
C GLU A 99 -14.13 -14.58 12.88
N THR A 100 -14.75 -14.50 11.69
CA THR A 100 -14.43 -15.29 10.49
C THR A 100 -13.34 -14.65 9.63
N VAL A 101 -12.77 -13.51 10.05
CA VAL A 101 -11.74 -12.78 9.29
C VAL A 101 -10.56 -13.68 8.92
N GLY A 102 -10.14 -14.57 9.84
CA GLY A 102 -9.07 -15.52 9.57
C GLY A 102 -9.45 -16.56 8.51
N GLU A 103 -10.68 -17.07 8.54
CA GLU A 103 -11.19 -18.01 7.54
C GLU A 103 -11.31 -17.36 6.16
N HIS A 104 -11.85 -16.14 6.10
CA HIS A 104 -11.91 -15.36 4.88
C HIS A 104 -10.51 -15.08 4.31
N LEU A 105 -9.55 -14.70 5.15
CA LEU A 105 -8.17 -14.45 4.71
C LEU A 105 -7.54 -15.70 4.09
N VAL A 106 -7.78 -16.87 4.68
CA VAL A 106 -7.28 -18.15 4.15
C VAL A 106 -7.96 -18.50 2.82
N SER A 107 -9.28 -18.31 2.73
CA SER A 107 -10.04 -18.57 1.50
C SER A 107 -9.60 -17.65 0.36
N ASP A 108 -9.52 -16.35 0.64
CA ASP A 108 -9.15 -15.33 -0.34
C ASP A 108 -7.71 -15.55 -0.82
N GLY A 109 -6.77 -15.85 0.08
CA GLY A 109 -5.39 -16.14 -0.30
C GLY A 109 -5.23 -17.38 -1.17
N ARG A 110 -6.08 -18.40 -0.98
CA ARG A 110 -6.07 -19.60 -1.83
C ARG A 110 -6.61 -19.32 -3.23
N GLU A 111 -7.65 -18.50 -3.33
CA GLU A 111 -8.25 -18.11 -4.60
C GLU A 111 -7.28 -17.22 -5.40
N GLU A 112 -6.59 -16.31 -4.73
CA GLU A 112 -5.55 -15.44 -5.29
C GLU A 112 -4.33 -16.23 -5.78
N ALA A 113 -3.83 -17.19 -4.99
CA ALA A 113 -2.73 -18.06 -5.42
C ALA A 113 -3.09 -18.91 -6.65
N ALA A 114 -4.34 -19.37 -6.77
CA ALA A 114 -4.81 -20.10 -7.95
C ALA A 114 -4.90 -19.18 -9.17
N HIS A 115 -5.32 -17.93 -8.98
CA HIS A 115 -5.36 -16.92 -10.03
C HIS A 115 -3.96 -16.59 -10.58
N ASP A 116 -2.97 -16.41 -9.70
CA ASP A 116 -1.59 -16.17 -10.10
C ASP A 116 -1.03 -17.32 -10.95
N GLN A 117 -1.27 -18.57 -10.53
CA GLN A 117 -0.85 -19.76 -11.32
C GLN A 117 -1.49 -19.80 -12.71
N MET A 118 -2.75 -19.40 -12.85
CA MET A 118 -3.41 -19.33 -14.16
C MET A 118 -2.78 -18.25 -15.05
N LEU A 119 -2.43 -17.09 -14.49
CA LEU A 119 -1.78 -16.01 -15.22
C LEU A 119 -0.36 -16.39 -15.66
N GLU A 120 0.40 -17.06 -14.80
CA GLU A 120 1.74 -17.57 -15.11
C GLU A 120 1.70 -18.61 -16.22
N ALA A 121 0.82 -19.61 -16.11
CA ALA A 121 0.66 -20.63 -17.16
C ALA A 121 0.31 -19.99 -18.50
N ARG A 122 -0.58 -19.00 -18.51
CA ARG A 122 -0.93 -18.27 -19.73
C ARG A 122 0.25 -17.47 -20.30
N ARG A 123 1.08 -16.88 -19.46
CA ARG A 123 2.28 -16.14 -19.90
C ARG A 123 3.31 -17.09 -20.49
N GLU A 124 3.55 -18.23 -19.86
CA GLU A 124 4.49 -19.26 -20.32
C GLU A 124 4.06 -19.86 -21.68
N GLU A 125 2.76 -20.10 -21.88
CA GLU A 125 2.21 -20.51 -23.18
C GLU A 125 2.52 -19.48 -24.28
N LEU A 126 2.29 -18.19 -24.00
CA LEU A 126 2.54 -17.11 -24.97
C LEU A 126 4.04 -16.96 -25.29
N GLU A 127 4.92 -17.19 -24.32
CA GLU A 127 6.37 -17.17 -24.53
C GLU A 127 6.83 -18.38 -25.38
N GLN A 128 6.24 -19.56 -25.19
CA GLN A 128 6.50 -20.74 -26.01
C GLN A 128 5.94 -20.60 -27.45
N GLU A 129 4.76 -19.99 -27.60
CA GLU A 129 4.15 -19.69 -28.92
C GLU A 129 4.92 -18.59 -29.67
N GLY A 130 5.54 -17.64 -28.95
CA GLY A 130 6.41 -16.61 -29.52
C GLY A 130 7.85 -17.07 -29.80
N GLY A 131 8.25 -18.25 -29.34
CA GLY A 131 9.60 -18.83 -29.46
C GLY A 131 9.83 -19.69 -30.71
N ILE A 132 8.93 -19.65 -31.68
CA ILE A 132 9.10 -20.28 -33.01
C ILE A 132 9.52 -19.21 -34.04
N THR A 133 10.81 -18.85 -34.03
CA THR A 133 11.55 -18.35 -35.20
C THR A 133 12.97 -18.88 -35.19
#